data_AF-A0A368GXG5-F1
#
_entry.id   AF-A0A368GXG5-F1
#
_cell.length_a   1.000
_cell.length_b   1.000
_cell.length_c   1.000
_cell.angle_alpha   90.00
_cell.angle_beta   90.00
_cell.angle_gamma   90.00
#
_symmetry.space_group_name_H-M   'P 1'
#
loop_
_entity.id
_entity.type
_entity.pdbx_description
1 polymer ?
#
loop_
_entity_poly.entity_id
_entity_poly.type
_entity_poly.pdbx_seq_one_letter_code
_entity_poly.pdbx_strand_id
1 'polypeptide(L)'
;MENVLTTTIEAVVAFDQHSVLWALIVGIILAFLLGAGMGGNDVANAFGTSVGSGVLTVIKAYILASIFETLGAVLVGEWGFQ
;
A
#
# COMPACT_ATOMS: atom_id res chain seq x y z
N MET A 1 26.18 4.72 34.53
CA MET A 1 25.52 5.43 33.42
C MET A 1 26.13 5.09 32.06
N GLU A 2 27.29 4.42 32.01
CA GLU A 2 28.01 4.06 30.77
C GLU A 2 27.37 2.90 29.99
N ASN A 3 26.83 1.89 30.67
CA ASN A 3 26.25 0.70 30.03
C ASN A 3 25.00 0.97 29.18
N VAL A 4 24.23 2.03 29.48
CA VAL A 4 23.00 2.36 28.75
C VAL A 4 23.33 2.96 27.37
N LEU A 5 24.40 3.76 27.29
CA LEU A 5 24.88 4.31 26.01
C LEU A 5 25.47 3.21 25.13
N THR A 6 26.20 2.26 25.71
CA THR A 6 26.77 1.13 24.95
C THR A 6 25.70 0.16 24.45
N THR A 7 24.71 -0.20 25.28
CA THR A 7 23.61 -1.11 24.86
C THR A 7 22.69 -0.49 23.82
N THR A 8 22.44 0.82 23.88
CA THR A 8 21.63 1.51 22.86
C THR A 8 22.37 1.63 21.52
N ILE A 9 23.69 1.86 21.54
CA ILE A 9 24.50 1.86 20.31
C ILE A 9 24.63 0.45 19.73
N GLU A 10 24.81 -0.59 20.55
CA GLU A 10 24.83 -1.96 20.05
C GLU A 10 23.48 -2.40 19.47
N ALA A 11 22.35 -1.96 20.04
CA ALA A 11 21.02 -2.23 19.46
C ALA A 11 20.81 -1.55 18.09
N VAL A 12 21.37 -0.35 17.89
CA VAL A 12 21.36 0.36 16.59
C VAL A 12 22.28 -0.32 15.57
N VAL A 13 23.45 -0.80 16.01
CA VAL A 13 24.41 -1.53 15.17
C VAL A 13 23.94 -2.96 14.89
N ALA A 14 23.11 -3.55 15.76
CA ALA A 14 22.55 -4.89 15.63
C ALA A 14 21.41 -5.00 14.61
N PHE A 15 21.06 -3.92 13.88
CA PHE A 15 20.29 -4.04 12.65
C PHE A 15 21.16 -4.72 11.59
N ASP A 16 21.19 -6.04 11.67
CA ASP A 16 21.83 -6.90 10.70
C ASP A 16 21.22 -6.64 9.31
N GLN A 17 22.09 -6.41 8.32
CA GLN A 17 21.68 -6.05 6.96
C GLN A 17 20.73 -7.09 6.36
N HIS A 18 20.89 -8.37 6.71
CA HIS A 18 20.01 -9.43 6.25
C HIS A 18 18.63 -9.34 6.91
N SER A 19 18.56 -9.03 8.21
CA SER A 19 17.29 -8.74 8.91
C SER A 19 16.55 -7.53 8.34
N VAL A 20 17.28 -6.45 8.00
CA VAL A 20 16.71 -5.25 7.34
C VAL A 20 16.19 -5.58 5.94
N LEU A 21 16.95 -6.38 5.16
CA LEU A 21 16.55 -6.80 3.82
C LEU A 21 15.24 -7.60 3.86
N TRP A 22 15.11 -8.55 4.79
CA TRP A 22 13.89 -9.32 4.96
C TRP A 22 12.72 -8.47 5.44
N ALA A 23 12.95 -7.52 6.35
CA ALA A 23 11.93 -6.57 6.76
C ALA A 23 11.44 -5.70 5.60
N LEU A 24 12.33 -5.27 4.70
CA LEU A 24 11.97 -4.53 3.49
C LEU A 24 11.11 -5.39 2.54
N ILE A 25 11.53 -6.63 2.27
CA ILE A 25 10.80 -7.54 1.38
C ILE A 25 9.39 -7.79 1.90
N VAL A 26 9.26 -8.12 3.19
CA VAL A 26 7.95 -8.32 3.83
C VAL A 26 7.14 -7.03 3.83
N GLY A 27 7.78 -5.89 4.14
CA GLY A 27 7.15 -4.57 4.12
C GLY A 27 6.56 -4.21 2.75
N ILE A 28 7.28 -4.48 1.65
CA ILE A 28 6.80 -4.25 0.28
C ILE A 28 5.58 -5.13 -0.02
N ILE A 29 5.63 -6.41 0.35
CA ILE A 29 4.50 -7.33 0.13
C ILE A 29 3.27 -6.87 0.92
N LEU A 30 3.45 -6.51 2.19
CA LEU A 30 2.35 -6.02 3.04
C LEU A 30 1.78 -4.69 2.52
N ALA A 31 2.64 -3.76 2.10
CA ALA A 31 2.21 -2.49 1.51
C ALA A 31 1.43 -2.71 0.20
N PHE A 32 1.86 -3.65 -0.65
CA PHE A 32 1.14 -4.01 -1.86
C PHE A 32 -0.23 -4.61 -1.56
N LEU A 33 -0.31 -5.55 -0.60
CA LEU A 33 -1.58 -6.16 -0.20
C LEU A 33 -2.53 -5.15 0.44
N LEU A 34 -2.01 -4.24 1.26
CA LEU A 34 -2.78 -3.17 1.87
C LEU A 34 -3.32 -2.20 0.80
N GLY A 35 -2.46 -1.76 -0.12
CA GLY A 35 -2.84 -0.87 -1.21
C GLY A 35 -3.87 -1.51 -2.14
N ALA A 36 -3.63 -2.75 -2.59
CA ALA A 36 -4.57 -3.49 -3.43
C ALA A 36 -5.90 -3.77 -2.72
N GLY A 37 -5.87 -4.06 -1.42
CA GLY A 37 -7.06 -4.26 -0.60
C GLY A 37 -7.87 -2.98 -0.43
N MET A 38 -7.22 -1.85 -0.15
CA MET A 38 -7.87 -0.55 0.02
C MET A 38 -8.48 -0.06 -1.30
N GLY A 39 -7.69 -0.10 -2.39
CA GLY A 39 -8.16 0.30 -3.73
C GLY A 39 -9.30 -0.58 -4.26
N GLY A 40 -9.23 -1.91 -4.05
CA GLY A 40 -10.32 -2.82 -4.40
C GLY A 40 -11.63 -2.54 -3.64
N ASN A 41 -11.53 -2.12 -2.38
CA ASN A 41 -12.68 -1.75 -1.55
C ASN A 41 -13.34 -0.46 -2.05
N ASP A 42 -12.53 0.52 -2.45
CA ASP A 42 -12.99 1.79 -3.02
C ASP A 42 -13.69 1.58 -4.37
N VAL A 43 -13.12 0.74 -5.23
CA VAL A 43 -13.71 0.32 -6.51
C VAL A 43 -15.07 -0.37 -6.30
N ALA A 44 -15.19 -1.28 -5.32
CA ALA A 44 -16.45 -1.95 -5.04
C ALA A 44 -17.54 -0.98 -4.54
N ASN A 45 -17.17 0.00 -3.72
CA ASN A 45 -18.09 1.03 -3.23
C ASN A 45 -18.55 1.98 -4.35
N ALA A 46 -17.64 2.37 -5.25
CA ALA A 46 -17.95 3.28 -6.36
C ALA A 46 -18.75 2.62 -7.49
N PHE A 47 -18.46 1.34 -7.80
CA PHE A 47 -19.06 0.65 -8.95
C PHE A 47 -20.13 -0.39 -8.58
N GLY A 48 -20.31 -0.73 -7.31
CA GLY A 48 -21.20 -1.81 -6.87
C GLY A 48 -22.67 -1.62 -7.27
N THR A 49 -23.19 -0.39 -7.20
CA THR A 49 -24.58 -0.08 -7.60
C THR A 49 -24.76 -0.07 -9.11
N SER A 50 -23.76 0.42 -9.86
CA SER A 50 -23.77 0.42 -11.33
C SER A 50 -23.64 -0.99 -11.91
N VAL A 51 -22.89 -1.87 -11.24
CA VAL A 51 -22.77 -3.29 -11.63
C VAL A 51 -24.02 -4.08 -11.19
N GLY A 52 -24.58 -3.79 -10.02
CA GLY A 52 -25.81 -4.42 -9.52
C GLY A 52 -27.08 -4.02 -10.28
N SER A 53 -27.10 -2.84 -10.91
CA SER A 53 -28.22 -2.36 -11.75
C SER A 53 -28.11 -2.78 -13.22
N GLY A 54 -27.04 -3.47 -13.62
CA GLY A 54 -26.82 -3.91 -15.00
C GLY A 54 -26.40 -2.81 -15.98
N VAL A 55 -26.18 -1.58 -15.49
CA VAL A 55 -25.67 -0.45 -16.29
C VAL A 55 -24.21 -0.68 -16.69
N LEU A 56 -23.44 -1.35 -15.83
CA LEU A 56 -22.04 -1.68 -16.05
C LEU A 56 -21.78 -3.16 -15.82
N THR A 57 -20.97 -3.80 -16.65
CA THR A 57 -20.56 -5.20 -16.44
C THR A 57 -19.30 -5.27 -15.58
N VAL A 58 -19.08 -6.38 -14.87
CA VAL A 58 -17.92 -6.60 -14.00
C VAL A 58 -16.59 -6.35 -14.73
N ILE A 59 -16.48 -6.78 -15.99
CA ILE A 59 -15.27 -6.58 -16.79
C ILE A 59 -15.06 -5.11 -17.16
N LYS A 60 -16.14 -4.37 -17.48
CA LYS A 60 -16.04 -2.93 -17.75
C LYS A 60 -15.66 -2.15 -16.49
N ALA A 61 -16.23 -2.52 -15.35
CA ALA A 61 -15.88 -1.94 -14.06
C ALA A 61 -14.40 -2.19 -13.74
N TYR A 62 -13.88 -3.38 -13.98
CA TYR A 62 -12.46 -3.71 -13.78
C TYR A 62 -11.52 -2.83 -14.63
N ILE A 63 -11.80 -2.68 -15.93
CA ILE A 63 -10.98 -1.84 -16.82
C ILE A 63 -11.00 -0.38 -16.37
N LEU A 64 -12.18 0.14 -15.99
CA LEU A 64 -12.33 1.52 -15.53
C LEU A 64 -11.61 1.73 -14.20
N ALA A 65 -11.73 0.77 -13.28
CA ALA A 65 -11.05 0.74 -11.99
C ALA A 65 -9.53 0.79 -12.16
N SER A 66 -8.94 -0.05 -13.02
CA SER A 66 -7.49 -0.05 -13.25
C SER A 66 -6.97 1.31 -13.75
N ILE A 67 -7.72 1.99 -14.62
CA ILE A 67 -7.34 3.31 -15.14
C ILE A 67 -7.41 4.35 -14.03
N PHE A 68 -8.52 4.44 -13.28
CA PHE A 68 -8.70 5.46 -12.24
C PHE A 68 -7.83 5.21 -11.00
N GLU A 69 -7.62 3.96 -10.59
CA GLU A 69 -6.68 3.60 -9.50
C GLU A 69 -5.25 4.00 -9.85
N THR A 70 -4.79 3.69 -11.08
CA THR A 70 -3.44 4.04 -11.52
C THR A 70 -3.30 5.56 -11.68
N LEU A 71 -4.31 6.23 -12.25
CA LEU A 71 -4.31 7.68 -12.38
C LEU A 71 -4.38 8.37 -11.01
N GLY A 72 -5.16 7.86 -10.06
CA GLY A 72 -5.24 8.39 -8.69
C GLY A 72 -3.90 8.25 -7.96
N ALA A 73 -3.25 7.09 -8.06
CA ALA A 73 -1.93 6.88 -7.48
C ALA A 73 -0.87 7.85 -8.05
N VAL A 74 -0.90 8.12 -9.37
CA VAL A 74 0.05 9.02 -10.04
C VAL A 74 -0.29 10.50 -9.82
N LEU A 75 -1.56 10.88 -9.87
CA LEU A 75 -1.99 12.29 -9.80
C LEU A 75 -2.22 12.80 -8.39
N VAL A 76 -2.60 11.95 -7.43
CA VAL A 76 -2.89 12.35 -6.03
C VAL A 76 -1.75 11.97 -5.10
N GLY A 77 -1.03 10.88 -5.39
CA GLY A 77 0.10 10.42 -4.56
C GLY A 77 1.22 11.46 -4.39
N GLU A 78 1.35 12.41 -5.32
CA GLU A 78 2.37 13.46 -5.29
C GLU A 78 1.90 14.80 -4.67
N TRP A 79 0.61 14.94 -4.36
CA TRP A 79 0.01 16.23 -3.92
C TRP A 79 -0.33 16.31 -2.43
N GLY A 80 0.40 15.56 -1.61
CA GLY A 80 0.23 15.52 -0.16
C GLY A 80 1.50 15.88 0.62
N PHE A 81 2.03 17.10 0.44
CA PHE A 81 2.69 17.77 1.56
C PHE A 81 1.59 18.18 2.54
N GLN A 82 1.24 17.31 3.49
CA GLN A 82 0.68 17.61 4.83
C GLN A 82 0.34 16.31 5.57
#